data_AF-C5RCS0-F1
#
_entry.id   AF-C5RCS0-F1
#
_cell.length_a   1.000
_cell.length_b   1.000
_cell.length_c   1.000
_cell.angle_alpha   90.00
_cell.angle_beta   90.00
_cell.angle_gamma   90.00
#
_symmetry.space_group_name_H-M   'P 1'
#
loop_
_entity.id
_entity.type
_entity.pdbx_description
1 polymer ?
#
loop_
_entity_poly.entity_id
_entity_poly.type
_entity_poly.pdbx_seq_one_letter_code
_entity_poly.pdbx_strand_id
1 'polypeptide(L)'
;MADKLDHILSDYFTGKLEANIKLRKLELSHHTNHDDNVGGGRMQNNIVRNTETTMLKVESDRLIQDWLYASQVIELMFALELDNVQRIIKARYGQRRTWIDISMSEHVDVRTVIRWRDDFKNKLKRPLKNVL
;
A
#
# COMPACT_ATOMS: atom_id res chain seq x y z
N MET A 1 -19.18 -9.76 -2.43
CA MET A 1 -18.84 -8.32 -2.40
C MET A 1 -17.42 -8.21 -1.86
N ALA A 2 -16.50 -7.58 -2.59
CA ALA A 2 -15.13 -7.38 -2.10
C ALA A 2 -15.17 -6.40 -0.92
N ASP A 3 -14.49 -6.72 0.17
CA ASP A 3 -14.36 -5.80 1.29
C ASP A 3 -13.16 -4.86 1.09
N LYS A 4 -13.05 -3.83 1.92
CA LYS A 4 -11.96 -2.85 1.84
C LYS A 4 -10.58 -3.51 1.95
N LEU A 5 -10.45 -4.58 2.74
CA LEU A 5 -9.21 -5.34 2.88
C LEU A 5 -8.84 -6.07 1.58
N ASP A 6 -9.81 -6.61 0.84
CA ASP A 6 -9.58 -7.20 -0.47
C ASP A 6 -9.01 -6.17 -1.47
N HIS A 7 -9.48 -4.91 -1.40
CA HIS A 7 -8.95 -3.84 -2.23
C HIS A 7 -7.51 -3.46 -1.85
N ILE A 8 -7.21 -3.31 -0.56
CA ILE A 8 -5.84 -2.99 -0.10
C ILE A 8 -4.87 -4.11 -0.49
N LEU A 9 -5.26 -5.38 -0.30
CA LEU A 9 -4.43 -6.52 -0.71
C LEU A 9 -4.20 -6.54 -2.22
N SER A 10 -5.26 -6.28 -3.02
CA SER A 10 -5.12 -6.19 -4.47
C SER A 10 -4.17 -5.06 -4.86
N ASP A 11 -4.32 -3.87 -4.26
CA ASP A 11 -3.48 -2.72 -4.57
C ASP A 11 -2.01 -2.97 -4.15
N TYR A 12 -1.78 -3.66 -3.04
CA TYR A 12 -0.44 -4.08 -2.60
C TYR A 12 0.19 -5.05 -3.61
N PHE A 13 -0.46 -6.19 -3.89
CA PHE A 13 0.14 -7.24 -4.74
C PHE A 13 0.22 -6.87 -6.22
N THR A 14 -0.53 -5.87 -6.68
CA THR A 14 -0.41 -5.32 -8.04
C THR A 14 0.61 -4.18 -8.14
N GLY A 15 1.19 -3.74 -7.02
CA GLY A 15 2.10 -2.58 -6.96
C GLY A 15 1.40 -1.22 -7.06
N LYS A 16 0.06 -1.19 -7.16
CA LYS A 16 -0.72 0.05 -7.22
C LYS A 16 -0.61 0.86 -5.93
N LEU A 17 -0.47 0.21 -4.77
CA LEU A 17 -0.26 0.90 -3.49
C LEU A 17 1.04 1.71 -3.51
N GLU A 18 2.13 1.13 -4.01
CA GLU A 18 3.42 1.80 -4.15
C GLU A 18 3.35 2.94 -5.16
N ALA A 19 2.67 2.72 -6.30
CA ALA A 19 2.45 3.75 -7.30
C ALA A 19 1.67 4.95 -6.72
N ASN A 20 0.63 4.69 -5.92
CA ASN A 20 -0.14 5.75 -5.25
C ASN A 20 0.71 6.56 -4.27
N ILE A 21 1.58 5.90 -3.48
CA ILE A 21 2.51 6.59 -2.59
C ILE A 21 3.45 7.50 -3.39
N LYS A 22 4.03 7.00 -4.48
CA LYS A 22 4.93 7.76 -5.35
C LYS A 22 4.22 8.95 -5.99
N LEU A 23 3.01 8.74 -6.52
CA LEU A 23 2.20 9.79 -7.13
C LEU A 23 1.85 10.87 -6.10
N ARG A 24 1.46 10.49 -4.89
CA ARG A 24 1.12 11.44 -3.83
C ARG A 24 2.32 12.27 -3.37
N LYS A 25 3.49 11.66 -3.26
CA LYS A 25 4.74 12.39 -2.99
C LYS A 25 5.05 13.39 -4.11
N LEU A 26 4.85 12.99 -5.36
CA LEU A 26 5.04 13.85 -6.52
C LEU A 26 4.07 15.05 -6.49
N GLU A 27 2.78 14.82 -6.22
CA GLU A 27 1.77 15.86 -6.04
C GLU A 27 2.19 16.87 -4.96
N LEU A 28 2.59 16.39 -3.78
CA LEU A 28 3.01 17.26 -2.67
C LEU A 28 4.27 18.08 -3.02
N SER A 29 5.17 17.52 -3.84
CA SER A 29 6.38 18.21 -4.30
C SER A 29 6.09 19.29 -5.35
N HIS A 30 5.05 19.11 -6.18
CA HIS A 30 4.64 20.10 -7.18
C HIS A 30 3.69 21.17 -6.61
N HIS A 31 3.10 20.95 -5.43
CA HIS A 31 2.38 21.99 -4.68
C HIS A 31 3.36 22.98 -4.03
N THR A 32 4.09 23.69 -4.89
CA THR A 32 4.91 24.85 -4.55
C THR A 32 4.71 25.94 -5.61
N ASN A 33 3.90 26.93 -5.21
CA ASN A 33 4.16 28.36 -5.39
C ASN A 33 3.99 28.95 -6.80
N HIS A 34 2.74 29.26 -7.17
CA HIS A 34 2.47 30.56 -7.82
C HIS A 34 2.64 31.62 -6.72
N ASP A 35 3.88 31.92 -6.39
CA ASP A 35 4.23 33.02 -5.49
C ASP A 35 4.57 34.22 -6.35
N ASP A 36 3.64 35.17 -6.44
CA ASP A 36 3.78 36.50 -7.05
C ASP A 36 4.76 37.40 -6.27
N ASN A 37 5.77 36.84 -5.60
CA ASN A 37 6.71 37.62 -4.80
C ASN A 37 7.90 38.10 -5.65
N VAL A 38 7.60 39.12 -6.45
CA VAL A 38 8.56 40.04 -7.06
C VAL A 38 9.27 40.80 -5.94
N GLY A 39 10.46 40.34 -5.50
CA GLY A 39 11.20 41.07 -4.47
C GLY A 39 12.57 40.47 -4.15
N GLY A 40 13.60 40.92 -4.87
CA GLY A 40 14.97 40.44 -4.73
C GLY A 40 15.55 40.59 -3.32
N GLY A 41 15.96 39.47 -2.71
CA GLY A 41 16.66 39.48 -1.43
C GLY A 41 17.16 38.11 -0.98
N ARG A 42 18.40 37.76 -1.39
CA ARG A 42 19.28 36.69 -0.85
C ARG A 42 18.77 35.24 -0.94
N MET A 43 19.03 34.62 -2.09
CA MET A 43 18.66 33.25 -2.45
C MET A 43 19.81 32.23 -2.24
N GLN A 44 20.29 32.04 -1.00
CA GLN A 44 21.21 30.93 -0.69
C GLN A 44 20.60 29.87 0.26
N ASN A 45 19.63 30.23 1.10
CA ASN A 45 18.92 29.28 1.99
C ASN A 45 17.60 28.73 1.41
N ASN A 46 17.26 29.06 0.16
CA ASN A 46 15.96 28.71 -0.41
C ASN A 46 15.85 27.21 -0.76
N ILE A 47 16.92 26.61 -1.27
CA ILE A 47 16.93 25.21 -1.71
C ILE A 47 16.74 24.26 -0.52
N VAL A 48 17.49 24.47 0.57
CA VAL A 48 17.43 23.63 1.78
C VAL A 48 16.06 23.74 2.46
N ARG A 49 15.50 24.96 2.56
CA ARG A 49 14.16 25.18 3.11
C ARG A 49 13.07 24.51 2.30
N ASN A 50 13.17 24.53 0.96
CA ASN A 50 12.18 23.88 0.10
C ASN A 50 12.19 22.36 0.25
N THR A 51 13.38 21.77 0.39
CA THR A 51 13.52 20.33 0.66
C THR A 51 12.96 19.94 2.03
N GLU A 52 13.32 20.67 3.09
CA GLU A 52 12.79 20.43 4.45
C GLU A 52 11.27 20.60 4.51
N THR A 53 10.73 21.64 3.88
CA THR A 53 9.29 21.89 3.82
C THR A 53 8.54 20.78 3.09
N THR A 54 9.11 20.26 2.00
CA THR A 54 8.51 19.14 1.25
C THR A 54 8.58 17.83 2.04
N MET A 55 9.68 17.59 2.75
CA MET A 55 9.80 16.43 3.64
C MET A 55 8.76 16.47 4.76
N LEU A 56 8.60 17.62 5.43
CA LEU A 56 7.59 17.82 6.47
C LEU A 56 6.17 17.58 5.94
N LYS A 57 5.86 18.07 4.73
CA LYS A 57 4.56 17.81 4.07
C LYS A 57 4.33 16.31 3.88
N VAL A 58 5.32 15.57 3.37
CA VAL A 58 5.22 14.12 3.15
C VAL A 58 5.07 13.35 4.46
N GLU A 59 5.81 13.73 5.51
CA GLU A 59 5.70 13.10 6.83
C GLU A 59 4.33 13.35 7.47
N SER A 60 3.77 14.54 7.29
CA SER A 60 2.46 14.93 7.81
C SER A 60 1.27 14.40 7.00
N ASP A 61 1.48 13.92 5.76
CA ASP A 61 0.39 13.42 4.92
C ASP A 61 -0.11 12.06 5.41
N ARG A 62 -1.30 12.09 6.02
CA ARG A 62 -1.95 10.91 6.60
C ARG A 62 -2.15 9.78 5.59
N LEU A 63 -2.46 10.06 4.32
CA LEU A 63 -2.69 9.01 3.33
C LEU A 63 -1.40 8.25 3.02
N ILE A 64 -0.29 8.97 2.88
CA ILE A 64 1.03 8.36 2.71
C ILE A 64 1.36 7.46 3.91
N GLN A 65 1.14 7.95 5.13
CA GLN A 65 1.42 7.17 6.35
C GLN A 65 0.54 5.92 6.43
N ASP A 66 -0.76 6.04 6.15
CA ASP A 66 -1.71 4.92 6.16
C ASP A 66 -1.33 3.86 5.11
N TRP A 67 -0.93 4.26 3.89
CA TRP A 67 -0.48 3.33 2.85
C TRP A 67 0.85 2.66 3.17
N LEU A 68 1.82 3.41 3.71
CA LEU A 68 3.10 2.84 4.14
C LEU A 68 2.91 1.83 5.27
N TYR A 69 2.10 2.18 6.27
CA TYR A 69 1.77 1.28 7.36
C TYR A 69 1.07 0.01 6.85
N ALA A 70 0.08 0.15 5.97
CA ALA A 70 -0.59 -1.00 5.36
C ALA A 70 0.38 -1.90 4.60
N SER A 71 1.28 -1.31 3.81
CA SER A 71 2.30 -2.05 3.05
C SER A 71 3.22 -2.86 3.98
N GLN A 72 3.74 -2.24 5.04
CA GLN A 72 4.65 -2.89 5.99
C GLN A 72 3.96 -4.02 6.77
N VAL A 73 2.72 -3.79 7.21
CA VAL A 73 1.93 -4.82 7.90
C VAL A 73 1.67 -6.00 6.98
N ILE A 74 1.25 -5.75 5.73
CA ILE A 74 1.00 -6.83 4.76
C ILE A 74 2.28 -7.60 4.49
N GLU A 75 3.40 -6.91 4.24
CA GLU A 75 4.70 -7.52 3.98
C GLU A 75 5.15 -8.43 5.13
N LEU A 76 5.13 -7.92 6.37
CA LEU A 76 5.53 -8.68 7.55
C LEU A 76 4.65 -9.91 7.75
N MET A 77 3.33 -9.74 7.72
CA MET A 77 2.41 -10.84 7.97
C MET A 77 2.45 -11.87 6.85
N PHE A 78 2.63 -11.43 5.61
CA PHE A 78 2.77 -12.31 4.44
C PHE A 78 4.05 -13.15 4.52
N ALA A 79 5.17 -12.56 4.94
CA ALA A 79 6.44 -13.27 5.09
C ALA A 79 6.40 -14.38 6.15
N LEU A 80 5.49 -14.29 7.14
CA LEU A 80 5.28 -15.31 8.17
C LEU A 80 4.37 -16.46 7.73
N GLU A 81 3.69 -16.33 6.59
CA GLU A 81 2.83 -17.38 6.07
C GLU A 81 3.63 -18.51 5.42
N LEU A 82 3.06 -19.71 5.45
CA LEU A 82 3.56 -20.86 4.72
C LEU A 82 3.56 -20.61 3.20
N ASP A 83 4.49 -21.24 2.48
CA ASP A 83 4.67 -21.04 1.04
C ASP A 83 3.39 -21.26 0.22
N ASN A 84 2.58 -22.25 0.58
CA ASN A 84 1.30 -22.51 -0.08
C ASN A 84 0.31 -21.36 0.09
N VAL A 85 0.20 -20.81 1.30
CA VAL A 85 -0.65 -19.65 1.58
C VAL A 85 -0.12 -18.43 0.82
N GLN A 86 1.20 -18.22 0.82
CA GLN A 86 1.81 -17.13 0.06
C GLN A 86 1.48 -17.20 -1.44
N ARG A 87 1.59 -18.39 -2.06
CA ARG A 87 1.22 -18.61 -3.47
C ARG A 87 -0.25 -18.31 -3.73
N ILE A 88 -1.13 -18.77 -2.84
CA ILE A 88 -2.58 -18.56 -2.95
C ILE A 88 -2.94 -17.07 -2.88
N ILE A 89 -2.38 -16.35 -1.91
CA ILE A 89 -2.64 -14.92 -1.74
C ILE A 89 -2.13 -14.13 -2.95
N LYS A 90 -0.91 -14.41 -3.43
CA LYS A 90 -0.36 -13.79 -4.65
C LYS A 90 -1.21 -14.10 -5.89
N ALA A 91 -1.62 -15.36 -6.06
CA ALA A 91 -2.46 -15.78 -7.17
C ALA A 91 -3.83 -15.08 -7.16
N ARG A 92 -4.42 -14.91 -5.97
CA ARG A 92 -5.71 -14.25 -5.83
C ARG A 92 -5.62 -12.75 -6.06
N TYR A 93 -4.74 -12.06 -5.35
CA TYR A 93 -4.73 -10.60 -5.27
C TYR A 93 -3.81 -9.92 -6.29
N GLY A 94 -2.69 -10.56 -6.64
CA GLY A 94 -1.77 -10.06 -7.67
C GLY A 94 -2.16 -10.49 -9.08
N GLN A 95 -2.50 -11.77 -9.25
CA GLN A 95 -2.79 -12.35 -10.58
C GLN A 95 -4.29 -12.41 -10.92
N ARG A 96 -5.16 -12.10 -9.95
CA ARG A 96 -6.63 -12.11 -10.11
C ARG A 96 -7.21 -13.46 -10.56
N ARG A 97 -6.55 -14.58 -10.22
CA ARG A 97 -7.02 -15.93 -10.54
C ARG A 97 -8.31 -16.28 -9.80
N THR A 98 -9.13 -17.15 -10.39
CA THR A 98 -10.35 -17.63 -9.74
C THR A 98 -10.00 -18.64 -8.64
N TRP A 99 -10.92 -18.82 -7.67
CA TRP A 99 -10.71 -19.80 -6.61
C TRP A 99 -10.59 -21.23 -7.13
N ILE A 100 -11.32 -21.55 -8.20
CA ILE A 100 -11.27 -22.86 -8.87
C ILE A 100 -9.86 -23.08 -9.43
N ASP A 101 -9.34 -22.13 -10.22
CA ASP A 101 -8.00 -22.25 -10.81
C ASP A 101 -6.92 -22.41 -9.74
N ILE A 102 -7.00 -21.63 -8.66
CA ILE A 102 -6.05 -21.69 -7.55
C ILE A 102 -6.12 -23.06 -6.86
N SER A 103 -7.32 -23.54 -6.57
CA SER A 103 -7.56 -24.84 -5.93
C SER A 103 -7.00 -26.00 -6.76
N MET A 104 -7.16 -25.94 -8.08
CA MET A 104 -6.59 -26.93 -9.01
C MET A 104 -5.06 -26.90 -8.99
N SER A 105 -4.45 -25.71 -9.01
CA SER A 105 -2.97 -25.61 -8.98
C SER A 105 -2.35 -26.01 -7.64
N GLU A 106 -3.08 -25.86 -6.54
CA GLU A 106 -2.60 -26.22 -5.19
C GLU A 106 -3.07 -27.62 -4.76
N HIS A 107 -3.80 -28.34 -5.62
CA HIS A 107 -4.35 -29.68 -5.37
C HIS A 107 -5.13 -29.81 -4.05
N VAL A 108 -5.94 -28.78 -3.73
CA VAL A 108 -6.78 -28.73 -2.52
C VAL A 108 -8.19 -28.30 -2.88
N ASP A 109 -9.15 -28.56 -1.99
CA ASP A 109 -10.52 -28.09 -2.19
C ASP A 109 -10.60 -26.55 -2.17
N VAL A 110 -11.54 -25.99 -2.93
CA VAL A 110 -11.82 -24.54 -3.00
C VAL A 110 -12.07 -23.96 -1.62
N ARG A 111 -12.78 -24.68 -0.73
CA ARG A 111 -13.03 -24.20 0.63
C ARG A 111 -11.76 -24.07 1.46
N THR A 112 -10.78 -24.94 1.22
CA THR A 112 -9.48 -24.91 1.91
C THR A 112 -8.72 -23.64 1.54
N VAL A 113 -8.67 -23.31 0.25
CA VAL A 113 -8.01 -22.09 -0.25
C VAL A 113 -8.69 -20.84 0.31
N ILE A 114 -10.03 -20.80 0.30
CA ILE A 114 -10.81 -19.67 0.84
C ILE A 114 -10.54 -19.51 2.34
N ARG A 115 -10.53 -20.61 3.10
CA ARG A 115 -10.25 -20.60 4.55
C ARG A 115 -8.85 -20.05 4.82
N TRP A 116 -7.82 -20.53 4.13
CA TRP A 116 -6.46 -20.01 4.31
C TRP A 116 -6.36 -18.52 3.98
N ARG A 117 -7.09 -18.06 2.96
CA ARG A 117 -7.21 -16.63 2.69
C ARG A 117 -7.89 -15.89 3.84
N ASP A 118 -8.99 -16.41 4.37
CA ASP A 118 -9.72 -15.76 5.47
C ASP A 118 -8.90 -15.71 6.76
N ASP A 119 -8.14 -16.77 7.05
CA ASP A 119 -7.20 -16.81 8.17
C ASP A 119 -6.13 -15.71 8.02
N PHE A 120 -5.54 -15.57 6.83
CA PHE A 120 -4.60 -14.48 6.53
C PHE A 120 -5.26 -13.10 6.71
N LYS A 121 -6.47 -12.89 6.16
CA LYS A 121 -7.20 -11.62 6.33
C LYS A 121 -7.51 -11.31 7.79
N ASN A 122 -7.86 -12.32 8.59
CA ASN A 122 -8.15 -12.14 10.00
C ASN A 122 -6.92 -11.65 10.78
N LYS A 123 -5.73 -12.13 10.43
CA LYS A 123 -4.47 -11.64 11.00
C LYS A 123 -4.22 -10.15 10.70
N LEU A 124 -4.71 -9.65 9.55
CA LEU A 124 -4.55 -8.25 9.13
C LEU A 124 -5.59 -7.29 9.75
N LYS A 125 -6.78 -7.78 10.15
CA LYS A 125 -7.86 -6.91 10.64
C LYS A 125 -7.48 -6.07 11.85
N ARG A 126 -6.77 -6.67 12.82
CA ARG A 126 -6.37 -5.97 14.05
C ARG A 126 -5.34 -4.87 13.78
N PRO A 127 -4.20 -5.13 13.13
CA PRO A 127 -3.22 -4.08 12.87
C PRO A 127 -3.78 -3.01 11.93
N LEU A 128 -4.52 -3.39 10.90
CA LEU A 128 -5.06 -2.43 9.91
C LEU A 128 -6.36 -1.74 10.33
N LYS A 129 -6.81 -1.88 11.58
CA LYS A 129 -8.10 -1.35 12.04
C LYS A 129 -8.29 0.14 11.78
N ASN A 130 -7.20 0.92 11.85
CA ASN A 130 -7.26 2.38 11.66
C ASN A 130 -7.13 2.83 10.19
N VAL A 131 -6.80 1.88 9.30
CA VAL A 131 -6.68 2.11 7.84
C VAL A 131 -7.91 1.56 7.10
N LEU A 132 -8.53 0.49 7.62
CA LEU A 132 -9.81 -0.07 7.20
C LEU A 132 -10.98 0.84 7.59
#